data_AF-A0A820RMN7-F1
#
_entry.id   AF-A0A820RMN7-F1
#
_cell.length_a   1.000
_cell.length_b   1.000
_cell.length_c   1.000
_cell.angle_alpha   90.00
_cell.angle_beta   90.00
_cell.angle_gamma   90.00
#
_symmetry.space_group_name_H-M   'P 1'
#
loop_
_entity.id
_entity.type
_entity.pdbx_description
1 polymer ?
#
loop_
_entity_poly.entity_id
_entity_poly.type
_entity_poly.pdbx_seq_one_letter_code
_entity_poly.pdbx_strand_id
1 'polypeptide(L)'
;MIYQNVKNDSSNLEPIMIKGILGNYEPKNLVKIPGPGENGEGVSLKDGEEKQRGEKSVDDYGFNEVASEKISLDRHARDTKPKECWSTLVRTFHSVINTSPKELLKDIILVDDYSDKEHITVRLPEYIKKWNGLAKYVRTKQRVGLVEARAAQGDVIVILDAHCECVTNWLPPLLTRIALNRKTLAVPIVDGIEWNTLQHNSAYFGGT
;
A
#
# COMPACT_ATOMS: atom_id res chain seq x y z
N MET A 1 -8.91 8.18 -2.20
CA MET A 1 -9.91 9.02 -2.89
C MET A 1 -11.26 8.38 -2.69
N ILE A 2 -12.28 9.11 -2.24
CA ILE A 2 -13.53 8.50 -1.75
C ILE A 2 -14.72 9.31 -2.28
N TYR A 3 -15.85 8.64 -2.50
CA TYR A 3 -16.96 9.03 -3.38
C TYR A 3 -18.20 9.34 -2.56
N GLN A 4 -19.18 10.08 -3.11
CA GLN A 4 -20.54 10.22 -2.56
C GLN A 4 -21.56 9.37 -3.36
N ASN A 5 -22.51 8.75 -2.67
CA ASN A 5 -23.74 8.19 -3.22
C ASN A 5 -24.88 9.15 -2.82
N VAL A 6 -25.34 9.95 -3.78
CA VAL A 6 -26.42 10.92 -3.56
C VAL A 6 -27.75 10.19 -3.80
N LYS A 7 -28.50 9.90 -2.74
CA LYS A 7 -29.84 9.30 -2.83
C LYS A 7 -30.75 10.19 -3.71
N ASN A 8 -31.42 9.68 -4.73
CA ASN A 8 -32.75 9.07 -4.58
C ASN A 8 -33.22 8.26 -5.83
N ASP A 9 -32.30 7.73 -6.64
CA ASP A 9 -32.69 6.92 -7.81
C ASP A 9 -31.96 5.57 -7.80
N SER A 10 -32.70 4.50 -7.51
CA SER A 10 -32.21 3.12 -7.46
C SER A 10 -31.76 2.57 -8.81
N SER A 11 -31.90 3.35 -9.89
CA SER A 11 -31.49 2.95 -11.24
C SER A 11 -30.04 3.29 -11.59
N ASN A 12 -29.35 4.14 -10.81
CA ASN A 12 -27.97 4.53 -11.11
C ASN A 12 -27.08 4.56 -9.85
N LEU A 13 -26.29 3.48 -9.68
CA LEU A 13 -25.42 3.24 -8.53
C LEU A 13 -23.99 3.78 -8.74
N GLU A 14 -23.73 4.54 -9.81
CA GLU A 14 -22.40 5.02 -10.12
C GLU A 14 -21.93 6.08 -9.11
N PRO A 15 -20.80 5.84 -8.42
CA PRO A 15 -20.27 6.80 -7.46
C PRO A 15 -19.74 8.03 -8.20
N ILE A 16 -20.12 9.22 -7.74
CA ILE A 16 -19.71 10.50 -8.32
C ILE A 16 -18.66 11.14 -7.41
N MET A 17 -17.51 11.54 -7.97
CA MET A 17 -16.56 12.37 -7.24
C MET A 17 -16.97 13.83 -7.38
N ILE A 18 -17.15 14.50 -6.23
CA ILE A 18 -17.42 15.94 -6.18
C ILE A 18 -16.17 16.62 -5.63
N LYS A 19 -15.45 17.36 -6.50
CA LYS A 19 -14.21 18.05 -6.13
C LYS A 19 -14.47 19.04 -4.97
N GLY A 20 -13.64 18.97 -3.93
CA GLY A 20 -13.74 19.84 -2.76
C GLY A 20 -14.76 19.39 -1.70
N ILE A 21 -15.42 18.24 -1.89
CA ILE A 21 -16.40 17.68 -0.94
C ILE A 21 -15.88 16.34 -0.42
N LEU A 22 -15.94 16.14 0.90
CA LEU A 22 -15.67 14.86 1.56
C LEU A 22 -16.71 13.81 1.09
N GLY A 23 -16.29 12.59 0.76
CA GLY A 23 -17.18 11.54 0.28
C GLY A 23 -18.24 11.10 1.32
N ASN A 24 -19.08 10.13 0.97
CA ASN A 24 -20.21 9.69 1.80
C ASN A 24 -19.91 8.44 2.64
N TYR A 25 -18.76 7.80 2.41
CA TYR A 25 -18.30 6.62 3.17
C TYR A 25 -17.20 6.97 4.16
N GLU A 26 -16.57 8.15 4.04
CA GLU A 26 -15.69 8.65 5.07
C GLU A 26 -16.44 8.84 6.37
N PRO A 27 -15.78 8.59 7.50
CA PRO A 27 -16.30 9.04 8.78
C PRO A 27 -16.48 10.56 8.71
N LYS A 28 -17.74 11.00 8.61
CA LYS A 28 -18.10 12.43 8.54
C LYS A 28 -17.63 13.19 9.77
N ASN A 29 -17.60 12.47 10.90
CA ASN A 29 -17.07 12.90 12.17
C ASN A 29 -16.04 11.85 12.60
N LEU A 30 -14.77 12.04 12.21
CA LEU A 30 -13.69 11.33 12.88
C LEU A 30 -13.71 11.77 14.34
N VAL A 31 -14.10 10.87 15.24
CA VAL A 31 -14.03 11.12 16.68
C VAL A 31 -12.54 11.26 16.98
N LYS A 32 -12.09 12.47 17.34
CA LYS A 32 -10.71 12.63 17.81
C LYS A 32 -10.60 11.88 19.13
N ILE A 33 -9.81 10.81 19.16
CA ILE A 33 -9.55 10.07 20.39
C ILE A 33 -8.29 10.71 20.98
N PRO A 34 -8.39 11.54 22.03
CA PRO A 34 -7.20 12.15 22.60
C PRO A 34 -6.36 11.07 23.29
N GLY A 35 -5.05 11.08 23.06
CA GLY A 35 -4.16 10.17 23.75
C GLY A 35 -2.82 10.02 23.06
N PRO A 36 -1.84 9.41 23.75
CA PRO A 36 -0.56 9.05 23.15
C PRO A 36 -0.75 8.17 21.91
N GLY A 37 -0.06 8.49 20.83
CA GLY A 37 -0.05 7.69 19.61
C GLY A 37 -1.25 7.84 18.67
N GLU A 38 -2.19 8.73 18.99
CA GLU A 38 -3.31 9.07 18.11
C GLU A 38 -2.82 9.68 16.79
N ASN A 39 -3.52 9.37 15.69
CA ASN A 39 -3.13 9.75 14.32
C ASN A 39 -1.71 9.30 13.95
N GLY A 40 -1.25 8.19 14.53
CA GLY A 40 0.07 7.62 14.25
C GLY A 40 1.25 8.44 14.76
N GLU A 41 1.06 9.36 15.70
CA GLU A 41 2.17 10.07 16.35
C GLU A 41 3.04 9.12 17.19
N GLY A 42 4.31 9.49 17.40
CA GLY A 42 5.20 8.75 18.29
C GLY A 42 4.81 8.89 19.77
N VAL A 43 5.07 7.87 20.58
CA VAL A 43 4.92 7.92 22.04
C VAL A 43 6.29 7.99 22.70
N SER A 44 6.55 9.09 23.39
CA SER A 44 7.74 9.24 24.22
C SER A 44 7.46 8.78 25.65
N LEU A 45 8.33 7.92 26.17
CA LEU A 45 8.31 7.50 27.57
C LEU A 45 8.99 8.53 28.46
N LYS A 46 8.55 8.64 29.71
CA LYS A 46 9.25 9.46 30.71
C LYS A 46 10.58 8.80 31.06
N ASP A 47 11.60 9.63 31.31
CA ASP A 47 12.89 9.15 31.78
C ASP A 47 12.77 8.40 33.12
N GLY A 48 13.77 7.57 33.42
CA GLY A 48 13.81 6.73 34.63
C GLY A 48 13.21 5.34 34.41
N GLU A 49 12.49 4.83 35.41
CA GLU A 49 11.98 3.46 35.42
C GLU A 49 11.06 3.11 34.24
N GLU A 50 10.29 4.08 33.75
CA GLU A 50 9.39 3.86 32.62
C GLU A 50 10.14 3.57 31.33
N LYS A 51 11.14 4.39 31.01
CA LYS A 51 12.02 4.18 29.86
C LYS A 51 12.81 2.88 29.99
N GLN A 52 13.35 2.57 31.17
CA GLN A 52 14.10 1.32 31.42
C GLN A 52 13.23 0.07 31.20
N ARG A 53 11.97 0.09 31.65
CA ARG A 53 11.02 -1.00 31.36
C ARG A 53 10.71 -1.10 29.87
N GLY A 54 10.57 0.04 29.19
CA GLY A 54 10.38 0.09 27.74
C GLY A 54 11.54 -0.53 26.98
N GLU A 55 12.78 -0.14 27.31
CA GLU A 55 14.00 -0.70 26.73
C GLU A 55 14.11 -2.20 26.98
N LYS A 56 13.89 -2.65 28.22
CA LYS A 56 13.87 -4.08 28.55
C LYS A 56 12.81 -4.85 27.76
N SER A 57 11.61 -4.29 27.56
CA SER A 57 10.56 -4.95 26.78
C SER A 57 10.93 -5.12 25.31
N VAL A 58 11.77 -4.22 24.75
CA VAL A 58 12.31 -4.39 23.41
C VAL A 58 13.26 -5.59 23.37
N ASP A 59 14.10 -5.78 24.39
CA ASP A 59 14.99 -6.94 24.48
C ASP A 59 14.19 -8.25 24.65
N ASP A 60 13.15 -8.24 25.49
CA ASP A 60 12.35 -9.43 25.81
C ASP A 60 11.38 -9.82 24.67
N TYR A 61 10.78 -8.84 23.98
CA TYR A 61 9.68 -9.07 23.04
C TYR A 61 9.89 -8.51 21.63
N GLY A 62 10.96 -7.73 21.40
CA GLY A 62 11.26 -7.10 20.11
C GLY A 62 10.47 -5.81 19.83
N PHE A 63 9.70 -5.31 20.78
CA PHE A 63 8.96 -4.04 20.66
C PHE A 63 8.74 -3.40 22.05
N ASN A 64 8.48 -2.09 22.06
CA ASN A 64 8.30 -1.34 23.31
C ASN A 64 6.88 -1.50 23.85
N GLU A 65 6.68 -2.48 24.74
CA GLU A 65 5.38 -2.81 25.35
C GLU A 65 4.83 -1.64 26.17
N VAL A 66 5.70 -0.96 26.94
CA VAL A 66 5.29 0.19 27.79
C VAL A 66 4.75 1.35 26.94
N ALA A 67 5.32 1.59 25.76
CA ALA A 67 4.78 2.55 24.81
C ALA A 67 3.44 2.06 24.22
N SER A 68 3.34 0.77 23.90
CA SER A 68 2.11 0.15 23.38
C SER A 68 0.94 0.25 24.37
N GLU A 69 1.16 0.00 25.66
CA GLU A 69 0.14 0.08 26.72
C GLU A 69 -0.46 1.49 26.86
N LYS A 70 0.30 2.53 26.49
CA LYS A 70 -0.15 3.93 26.52
C LYS A 70 -0.98 4.32 25.31
N ILE A 71 -0.90 3.54 24.24
CA ILE A 71 -1.62 3.79 22.99
C ILE A 71 -3.01 3.16 23.11
N SER A 72 -4.04 3.94 22.76
CA SER A 72 -5.40 3.40 22.71
C SER A 72 -5.49 2.22 21.73
N LEU A 73 -6.18 1.15 22.12
CA LEU A 73 -6.51 0.04 21.21
C LEU A 73 -7.37 0.50 20.03
N ASP A 74 -8.14 1.58 20.21
CA ASP A 74 -9.02 2.17 19.20
C ASP A 74 -8.41 3.38 18.48
N ARG A 75 -7.08 3.62 18.60
CA ARG A 75 -6.44 4.81 18.00
C ARG A 75 -6.68 4.91 16.50
N HIS A 76 -6.72 6.12 15.98
CA HIS A 76 -6.64 6.35 14.54
C HIS A 76 -5.20 6.26 14.05
N ALA A 77 -5.00 5.64 12.89
CA ALA A 77 -3.75 5.72 12.15
C ALA A 77 -3.74 6.96 11.25
N ARG A 78 -2.54 7.51 10.98
CA ARG A 78 -2.38 8.57 9.98
C ARG A 78 -2.79 8.05 8.61
N ASP A 79 -3.65 8.76 7.90
CA ASP A 79 -3.83 8.50 6.46
C ASP A 79 -2.60 9.01 5.72
N THR A 80 -1.66 8.10 5.46
CA THR A 80 -0.42 8.37 4.71
C THR A 80 -0.57 8.06 3.22
N LYS A 81 -1.76 7.65 2.75
CA LYS A 81 -1.92 7.25 1.36
C LYS A 81 -1.60 8.45 0.46
N PRO A 82 -0.60 8.34 -0.42
CA PRO A 82 -0.32 9.41 -1.35
C PRO A 82 -1.54 9.62 -2.26
N LYS A 83 -1.83 10.87 -2.60
CA LYS A 83 -2.76 11.16 -3.71
C LYS A 83 -2.19 10.49 -4.96
N GLU A 84 -3.06 9.85 -5.76
CA GLU A 84 -2.67 9.16 -7.00
C GLU A 84 -1.69 10.02 -7.80
N CYS A 85 -0.47 9.50 -7.95
CA CYS A 85 0.65 10.21 -8.53
C CYS A 85 1.25 9.38 -9.66
N TRP A 86 1.35 9.99 -10.83
CA TRP A 86 1.87 9.36 -12.04
C TRP A 86 3.28 8.78 -11.84
N SER A 87 4.17 9.54 -11.19
CA SER A 87 5.58 9.16 -11.10
C SER A 87 5.83 7.97 -10.18
N THR A 88 5.12 7.86 -9.06
CA THR A 88 5.27 6.72 -8.14
C THR A 88 4.73 5.44 -8.77
N LEU A 89 3.54 5.49 -9.37
CA LEU A 89 2.95 4.35 -10.08
C LEU A 89 3.84 3.85 -11.21
N VAL A 90 4.27 4.75 -12.10
CA VAL A 90 5.10 4.36 -13.24
C VAL A 90 6.47 3.87 -12.76
N ARG A 91 7.01 4.41 -11.66
CA ARG A 91 8.26 3.90 -11.09
C ARG A 91 8.12 2.49 -10.55
N THR A 92 7.04 2.17 -9.85
CA THR A 92 6.75 0.79 -9.43
C THR A 92 6.68 -0.14 -10.63
N PHE A 93 5.94 0.24 -11.67
CA PHE A 93 5.83 -0.52 -12.90
C PHE A 93 7.20 -0.79 -13.55
N HIS A 94 8.03 0.23 -13.70
CA HIS A 94 9.39 0.07 -14.23
C HIS A 94 10.28 -0.78 -13.33
N SER A 95 10.19 -0.58 -12.02
CA SER A 95 10.98 -1.33 -11.05
C SER A 95 10.71 -2.83 -11.17
N VAL A 96 9.43 -3.24 -11.25
CA VAL A 96 9.05 -4.64 -11.49
C VAL A 96 9.68 -5.18 -12.77
N ILE A 97 9.59 -4.44 -13.88
CA ILE A 97 10.12 -4.88 -15.18
C ILE A 97 11.64 -4.99 -15.17
N ASN A 98 12.32 -4.06 -14.52
CA ASN A 98 13.78 -3.96 -14.55
C ASN A 98 14.45 -4.95 -13.60
N THR A 99 13.78 -5.36 -12.52
CA THR A 99 14.39 -6.22 -11.49
C THR A 99 13.80 -7.63 -11.40
N SER A 100 12.78 -7.94 -12.18
CA SER A 100 12.23 -9.30 -12.31
C SER A 100 12.87 -10.06 -13.48
N PRO A 101 13.29 -11.33 -13.30
CA PRO A 101 13.69 -12.17 -14.41
C PRO A 101 12.54 -12.36 -15.42
N LYS A 102 12.82 -12.16 -16.71
CA LYS A 102 11.80 -12.14 -17.77
C LYS A 102 11.06 -13.47 -17.90
N GLU A 103 11.77 -14.56 -17.67
CA GLU A 103 11.26 -15.94 -17.68
C GLU A 103 10.28 -16.24 -16.54
N LEU A 104 10.30 -15.44 -15.47
CA LEU A 104 9.39 -15.60 -14.32
C LEU A 104 8.21 -14.62 -14.35
N LEU A 105 8.24 -13.62 -15.24
CA LEU A 105 7.23 -12.57 -15.33
C LEU A 105 6.26 -12.85 -16.49
N LYS A 106 5.05 -13.31 -16.16
CA LYS A 106 4.02 -13.65 -17.16
C LYS A 106 3.30 -12.42 -17.71
N ASP A 107 2.70 -11.64 -16.83
CA ASP A 107 1.99 -10.40 -17.13
C ASP A 107 2.01 -9.45 -15.93
N ILE A 108 1.90 -8.15 -16.21
CA ILE A 108 1.69 -7.11 -15.20
C ILE A 108 0.29 -6.55 -15.41
N ILE A 109 -0.54 -6.58 -14.36
CA ILE A 109 -1.90 -6.08 -14.42
C ILE A 109 -2.00 -4.85 -13.53
N LEU A 110 -2.24 -3.71 -14.16
CA LEU A 110 -2.53 -2.45 -13.48
C LEU A 110 -4.04 -2.35 -13.31
N VAL A 111 -4.49 -2.50 -12.07
CA VAL A 111 -5.90 -2.42 -11.69
C VAL A 111 -6.21 -0.99 -11.27
N ASP A 112 -7.01 -0.31 -12.08
CA ASP A 112 -7.60 0.98 -11.76
C ASP A 112 -8.94 0.77 -11.03
N ASP A 113 -8.92 0.98 -9.71
CA ASP A 113 -10.10 0.95 -8.85
C ASP A 113 -10.87 2.28 -8.91
N TYR A 114 -11.35 2.59 -10.12
CA TYR A 114 -12.23 3.72 -10.44
C TYR A 114 -11.62 5.13 -10.22
N SER A 115 -10.33 5.32 -10.48
CA SER A 115 -9.63 6.62 -10.42
C SER A 115 -10.28 7.71 -11.28
N ASP A 116 -10.18 8.96 -10.84
CA ASP A 116 -10.73 10.15 -11.51
C ASP A 116 -9.68 10.96 -12.29
N LYS A 117 -8.41 10.55 -12.23
CA LYS A 117 -7.30 11.31 -12.78
C LYS A 117 -7.04 10.94 -14.23
N GLU A 118 -7.09 11.92 -15.13
CA GLU A 118 -6.83 11.75 -16.57
C GLU A 118 -5.51 11.02 -16.87
N HIS A 119 -4.46 11.28 -16.07
CA HIS A 119 -3.19 10.59 -16.24
C HIS A 119 -3.24 9.09 -15.89
N ILE A 120 -4.23 8.64 -15.12
CA ILE A 120 -4.50 7.22 -14.87
C ILE A 120 -5.49 6.69 -15.91
N THR A 121 -6.56 7.42 -16.19
CA THR A 121 -7.66 6.92 -17.01
C THR A 121 -7.37 6.92 -18.52
N VAL A 122 -6.52 7.83 -18.99
CA VAL A 122 -6.21 8.02 -20.42
C VAL A 122 -4.72 7.74 -20.69
N ARG A 123 -3.83 8.43 -19.95
CA ARG A 123 -2.39 8.37 -20.24
C ARG A 123 -1.78 7.00 -19.92
N LEU A 124 -2.20 6.35 -18.84
CA LEU A 124 -1.63 5.07 -18.43
C LEU A 124 -1.92 3.94 -19.43
N PRO A 125 -3.17 3.70 -19.89
CA PRO A 125 -3.47 2.72 -20.94
C PRO A 125 -2.64 2.92 -22.20
N GLU A 126 -2.47 4.16 -22.66
CA GLU A 126 -1.65 4.47 -23.83
C GLU A 126 -0.15 4.25 -23.58
N TYR A 127 0.33 4.60 -22.39
CA TYR A 127 1.73 4.46 -22.02
C TYR A 127 2.17 3.00 -21.98
N ILE A 128 1.36 2.09 -21.43
CA ILE A 128 1.74 0.70 -21.22
C ILE A 128 1.73 -0.14 -22.51
N LYS A 129 1.09 0.33 -23.59
CA LYS A 129 1.13 -0.32 -24.91
C LYS A 129 2.55 -0.55 -25.43
N LYS A 130 3.51 0.26 -24.97
CA LYS A 130 4.95 0.13 -25.30
C LYS A 130 5.57 -1.21 -24.91
N TRP A 131 4.93 -1.96 -24.00
CA TRP A 131 5.40 -3.27 -23.55
C TRP A 131 4.72 -4.45 -24.27
N ASN A 132 4.16 -4.21 -25.46
CA ASN A 132 3.75 -5.27 -26.41
C ASN A 132 2.90 -6.40 -25.79
N GLY A 133 1.96 -6.04 -24.91
CA GLY A 133 1.03 -6.98 -24.27
C GLY A 133 1.51 -7.62 -22.96
N LEU A 134 2.75 -7.38 -22.53
CA LEU A 134 3.21 -7.77 -21.19
C LEU A 134 2.40 -7.08 -20.08
N ALA A 135 2.03 -5.82 -20.31
CA ALA A 135 1.26 -5.01 -19.38
C ALA A 135 -0.19 -4.88 -19.82
N LYS A 136 -1.12 -5.04 -18.88
CA LYS A 136 -2.57 -4.93 -19.07
C LYS A 136 -3.12 -3.88 -18.13
N TYR A 137 -4.10 -3.13 -18.61
CA TYR A 137 -4.86 -2.18 -17.81
C TYR A 137 -6.29 -2.69 -17.65
N VAL A 138 -6.73 -2.79 -16.41
CA VAL A 138 -8.09 -3.21 -16.05
C VAL A 138 -8.69 -2.12 -15.19
N ARG A 139 -9.88 -1.64 -15.55
CA ARG A 139 -10.58 -0.59 -14.80
C ARG A 139 -11.92 -1.11 -14.32
N THR A 140 -12.20 -0.91 -13.04
CA THR A 140 -13.50 -1.23 -12.44
C THR A 140 -14.51 -0.14 -12.78
N LYS A 141 -15.79 -0.53 -12.90
CA LYS A 141 -16.90 0.42 -13.14
C LYS A 141 -17.27 1.22 -11.89
N GLN A 142 -16.86 0.75 -10.73
CA GLN A 142 -17.11 1.36 -9.43
C GLN A 142 -15.99 0.98 -8.48
N ARG A 143 -15.83 1.73 -7.38
CA ARG A 143 -14.84 1.42 -6.35
C ARG A 143 -15.21 0.12 -5.63
N VAL A 144 -14.39 -0.92 -5.80
CA VAL A 144 -14.59 -2.26 -5.22
C VAL A 144 -13.50 -2.63 -4.22
N GLY A 145 -12.40 -1.87 -4.16
CA GLY A 145 -11.22 -2.21 -3.38
C GLY A 145 -10.34 -3.25 -4.05
N LEU A 146 -9.35 -3.78 -3.31
CA LEU A 146 -8.30 -4.68 -3.80
C LEU A 146 -8.80 -6.10 -4.11
N VAL A 147 -9.77 -6.27 -5.02
CA VAL A 147 -10.46 -7.57 -5.25
C VAL A 147 -10.29 -8.12 -6.67
N GLU A 148 -9.86 -7.32 -7.65
CA GLU A 148 -9.74 -7.77 -9.05
C GLU A 148 -8.45 -8.52 -9.42
N ALA A 149 -7.84 -9.24 -8.47
CA ALA A 149 -6.69 -10.13 -8.73
C ALA A 149 -7.00 -11.29 -9.72
N ARG A 150 -8.28 -11.49 -10.08
CA ARG A 150 -8.74 -12.61 -10.93
C ARG A 150 -8.39 -12.48 -12.42
N ALA A 151 -7.87 -11.35 -12.86
CA ALA A 151 -7.42 -11.17 -14.25
C ALA A 151 -6.03 -11.78 -14.52
N ALA A 152 -5.28 -12.15 -13.48
CA ALA A 152 -3.93 -12.70 -13.59
C ALA A 152 -3.93 -14.09 -14.23
N GLN A 153 -2.98 -14.33 -15.14
CA GLN A 153 -2.85 -15.59 -15.88
C GLN A 153 -1.68 -16.46 -15.39
N GLY A 154 -0.85 -15.95 -14.49
CA GLY A 154 0.29 -16.69 -13.91
C GLY A 154 -0.13 -17.72 -12.85
N ASP A 155 0.73 -18.71 -12.62
CA ASP A 155 0.53 -19.75 -11.60
C ASP A 155 0.60 -19.18 -10.17
N VAL A 156 1.29 -18.05 -9.99
CA VAL A 156 1.42 -17.31 -8.74
C VAL A 156 1.01 -15.87 -8.97
N ILE A 157 0.16 -15.35 -8.07
CA ILE A 157 -0.24 -13.95 -8.06
C ILE A 157 0.64 -13.21 -7.05
N VAL A 158 1.29 -12.14 -7.51
CA VAL A 158 2.03 -11.20 -6.65
C VAL A 158 1.28 -9.87 -6.66
N ILE A 159 0.96 -9.37 -5.46
CA ILE A 159 0.27 -8.09 -5.27
C ILE A 159 1.28 -7.10 -4.73
N LEU A 160 1.36 -5.93 -5.36
CA LEU A 160 2.24 -4.83 -4.95
C LEU A 160 1.44 -3.53 -4.85
N ASP A 161 1.80 -2.68 -3.91
CA ASP A 161 1.26 -1.33 -3.86
C ASP A 161 1.77 -0.51 -5.05
N ALA A 162 0.96 0.45 -5.51
CA ALA A 162 1.27 1.35 -6.62
C ALA A 162 2.41 2.36 -6.33
N HIS A 163 3.15 2.19 -5.24
CA HIS A 163 4.21 3.11 -4.79
C HIS A 163 5.35 2.36 -4.09
N CYS A 164 5.67 1.17 -4.57
CA CYS A 164 6.84 0.40 -4.14
C CYS A 164 7.98 0.46 -5.17
N GLU A 165 9.19 0.15 -4.73
CA GLU A 165 10.34 -0.12 -5.59
C GLU A 165 10.89 -1.51 -5.22
N CYS A 166 10.97 -2.39 -6.22
CA CYS A 166 11.49 -3.75 -6.09
C CYS A 166 13.02 -3.76 -6.20
N VAL A 167 13.69 -4.36 -5.23
CA VAL A 167 15.15 -4.56 -5.26
C VAL A 167 15.57 -5.65 -6.25
N THR A 168 16.85 -5.67 -6.61
CA THR A 168 17.41 -6.75 -7.43
C THR A 168 17.15 -8.12 -6.80
N ASN A 169 16.74 -9.09 -7.61
CA ASN A 169 16.49 -10.47 -7.17
C ASN A 169 15.38 -10.62 -6.10
N TRP A 170 14.41 -9.71 -6.07
CA TRP A 170 13.29 -9.77 -5.13
C TRP A 170 12.33 -10.97 -5.38
N LEU A 171 12.10 -11.30 -6.65
CA LEU A 171 11.05 -12.27 -7.05
C LEU A 171 11.45 -13.75 -6.83
N PRO A 172 12.65 -14.22 -7.25
CA PRO A 172 13.00 -15.64 -7.14
C PRO A 172 12.94 -16.22 -5.71
N PRO A 173 13.43 -15.53 -4.65
CA PRO A 173 13.31 -16.03 -3.29
C PRO A 173 11.86 -16.26 -2.85
N LEU A 174 10.94 -15.37 -3.24
CA LEU A 174 9.51 -15.48 -2.93
C LEU A 174 8.89 -16.68 -3.66
N LEU A 175 9.12 -16.78 -4.97
CA LEU A 175 8.58 -17.88 -5.78
C LEU A 175 9.13 -19.24 -5.36
N THR A 176 10.39 -19.30 -4.92
CA THR A 176 11.01 -20.55 -4.45
C THR A 176 10.25 -21.15 -3.28
N ARG A 177 9.81 -20.33 -2.31
CA ARG A 177 9.03 -20.81 -1.16
C ARG A 177 7.67 -21.36 -1.58
N ILE A 178 7.03 -20.74 -2.57
CA ILE A 178 5.73 -21.15 -3.09
C ILE A 178 5.87 -22.42 -3.95
N ALA A 179 6.95 -22.53 -4.74
CA ALA A 179 7.23 -23.71 -5.55
C ALA A 179 7.46 -24.96 -4.69
N LEU A 180 8.14 -24.83 -3.54
CA LEU A 180 8.32 -25.93 -2.59
C LEU A 180 7.00 -26.37 -1.94
N ASN A 181 6.10 -25.43 -1.68
CA ASN A 181 4.78 -25.73 -1.12
C ASN A 181 3.75 -24.70 -1.58
N ARG A 182 2.84 -25.12 -2.47
CA ARG A 182 1.75 -24.32 -3.04
C ARG A 182 0.75 -23.73 -2.04
N LYS A 183 0.79 -24.14 -0.77
CA LYS A 183 -0.01 -23.57 0.32
C LYS A 183 0.69 -22.44 1.06
N THR A 184 1.92 -22.08 0.64
CA THR A 184 2.71 -21.02 1.26
C THR A 184 2.31 -19.66 0.72
N LEU A 185 2.07 -18.70 1.61
CA LEU A 185 2.08 -17.27 1.30
C LEU A 185 3.49 -16.74 1.61
N ALA A 186 4.16 -16.14 0.63
CA ALA A 186 5.46 -15.50 0.82
C ALA A 186 5.29 -13.98 0.86
N VAL A 187 5.91 -13.32 1.83
CA VAL A 187 5.88 -11.86 1.99
C VAL A 187 7.33 -11.36 2.01
N PRO A 188 7.69 -10.34 1.23
CA PRO A 188 9.03 -9.76 1.27
C PRO A 188 9.25 -8.99 2.57
N ILE A 189 10.50 -8.74 2.89
CA ILE A 189 10.85 -7.64 3.80
C ILE A 189 10.47 -6.33 3.10
N VAL A 190 9.79 -5.45 3.82
CA VAL A 190 9.34 -4.16 3.29
C VAL A 190 10.17 -3.04 3.91
N ASP A 191 11.13 -2.53 3.13
CA ASP A 191 11.91 -1.34 3.50
C ASP A 191 11.08 -0.06 3.31
N GLY A 192 11.39 0.97 4.10
CA GLY A 192 10.71 2.25 4.00
C GLY A 192 11.30 3.11 2.89
N ILE A 193 10.47 3.79 2.10
CA ILE A 193 10.90 4.85 1.19
C ILE A 193 10.44 6.18 1.78
N GLU A 194 11.37 7.06 2.12
CA GLU A 194 11.07 8.38 2.67
C GLU A 194 10.30 9.21 1.64
N TRP A 195 9.16 9.79 2.01
CA TRP A 195 8.19 10.33 1.05
C TRP A 195 8.64 11.65 0.38
N ASN A 196 9.55 12.40 1.00
CA ASN A 196 10.03 13.69 0.53
C ASN A 196 11.34 13.56 -0.27
N THR A 197 12.28 12.75 0.21
CA THR A 197 13.60 12.56 -0.41
C THR A 197 13.69 11.31 -1.29
N LEU A 198 12.73 10.38 -1.15
CA LEU A 198 12.73 9.05 -1.76
C LEU A 198 13.95 8.20 -1.35
N GLN A 199 14.55 8.54 -0.20
CA GLN A 199 15.62 7.73 0.40
C GLN A 199 15.08 6.39 0.87
N HIS A 200 15.78 5.31 0.54
CA HIS A 200 15.48 3.97 1.03
C HIS A 200 16.05 3.80 2.43
N ASN A 201 15.20 3.38 3.36
CA ASN A 201 15.51 3.13 4.76
C ASN A 201 15.30 1.64 5.03
N SER A 202 16.40 0.92 5.29
CA SER A 202 16.32 -0.51 5.55
C SER A 202 15.52 -0.79 6.83
N ALA A 203 14.61 -1.76 6.76
CA ALA A 203 13.87 -2.25 7.91
C ALA A 203 14.77 -2.90 8.97
N TYR A 204 16.01 -3.28 8.63
CA TYR A 204 16.89 -4.07 9.49
C TYR A 204 18.26 -3.44 9.83
N PHE A 205 18.57 -2.20 9.42
CA PHE A 205 19.88 -1.60 9.74
C PHE A 205 19.79 -0.17 10.27
N GLY A 206 19.66 -0.08 11.60
CA GLY A 206 19.97 1.10 12.41
C GLY A 206 21.17 0.86 13.33
N GLY A 207 22.26 0.27 12.81
CA GLY A 207 23.46 0.03 13.62
C GLY A 207 24.63 -0.55 12.84
N THR A 208 25.51 0.34 12.36
CA THR A 208 26.98 0.16 12.34
C THR A 208 27.62 1.51 12.54
#